data_AF-A0A0C2X6J6-F1
#
_entry.id   AF-A0A0C2X6J6-F1
#
_cell.length_a   1.000
_cell.length_b   1.000
_cell.length_c   1.000
_cell.angle_alpha   90.00
_cell.angle_beta   90.00
_cell.angle_gamma   90.00
#
_symmetry.space_group_name_H-M   'P 1'
#
loop_
_entity.id
_entity.type
_entity.pdbx_description
1 polymer ?
#
loop_
_entity_poly.entity_id
_entity_poly.type
_entity_poly.pdbx_seq_one_letter_code
_entity_poly.pdbx_strand_id
1 'polypeptide(L)'
;MAGELNLAVSSQANWKKWGVHYYPSIARAHQREQCSNFKDAGLQVYGRNSPLFLKSRDAVDATFDNLPPPKPTKQVRTQAATSYSRGVNYQHVHSMQQYNMRSGPCMTGESPVMLADGTQIRTDAVKRGTIVDSPRGPRTVAAVIKTPLSYPVALCTLGELRITPWHPIMHEGAWKFPADVVQPQYGFTDAIYSFLLQPSADADAHAMNIGGVACVTYGHGIVFNEVGETDVRAHSFFGSYDKMLAAVASLPGFRDEDGVAQCGGVLRDANSLICGLVPLEQAKTDHLSEKRAMEVMA
;
A
#
# COMPACT_ATOMS: atom_id res chain seq x y z
N MET A 1 -5.94 -19.22 7.41
CA MET A 1 -6.31 -17.81 7.15
C MET A 1 -7.20 -17.27 8.25
N ALA A 2 -6.87 -16.07 8.74
CA ALA A 2 -7.68 -15.35 9.71
C ALA A 2 -8.18 -14.08 9.01
N GLY A 3 -9.39 -14.14 8.43
CA GLY A 3 -10.07 -12.95 7.94
C GLY A 3 -10.35 -11.95 9.07
N GLU A 4 -10.99 -10.84 8.74
CA GLU A 4 -11.34 -9.81 9.72
C GLU A 4 -12.26 -10.38 10.83
N LEU A 5 -12.96 -11.50 10.58
CA LEU A 5 -13.70 -12.24 11.60
C LEU A 5 -12.85 -12.65 12.82
N ASN A 6 -11.63 -13.12 12.61
CA ASN A 6 -10.76 -13.51 13.72
C ASN A 6 -10.26 -12.28 14.48
N LEU A 7 -10.04 -11.16 13.79
CA LEU A 7 -9.68 -9.90 14.43
C LEU A 7 -10.85 -9.29 15.22
N ALA A 8 -12.08 -9.50 14.75
CA ALA A 8 -13.30 -9.07 15.41
C ALA A 8 -13.46 -9.73 16.78
N VAL A 9 -13.14 -11.03 16.89
CA VAL A 9 -13.30 -11.83 18.11
C VAL A 9 -12.01 -11.92 18.95
N SER A 10 -10.87 -11.44 18.45
CA SER A 10 -9.59 -11.53 19.15
C SER A 10 -9.52 -10.70 20.44
N SER A 11 -10.40 -9.71 20.60
CA SER A 11 -10.51 -8.95 21.85
C SER A 11 -11.92 -8.43 22.08
N GLN A 12 -12.28 -8.28 23.36
CA GLN A 12 -13.55 -7.67 23.76
C GLN A 12 -13.69 -6.23 23.22
N ALA A 13 -12.58 -5.52 23.08
CA ALA A 13 -12.54 -4.16 22.54
C ALA A 13 -12.91 -4.14 21.05
N ASN A 14 -12.32 -5.02 20.23
CA ASN A 14 -12.64 -5.14 18.82
C ASN A 14 -14.09 -5.58 18.61
N TRP A 15 -14.55 -6.56 19.40
CA TRP A 15 -15.93 -7.04 19.35
C TRP A 15 -16.93 -5.91 19.58
N LYS A 16 -16.76 -5.15 20.67
CA LYS A 16 -17.64 -4.01 20.99
C LYS A 16 -17.52 -2.87 19.97
N LYS A 17 -16.33 -2.62 19.44
CA LYS A 17 -16.07 -1.48 18.55
C LYS A 17 -16.66 -1.68 17.15
N TRP A 18 -16.52 -2.88 16.59
CA TRP A 18 -16.95 -3.16 15.21
C TRP A 18 -17.34 -4.61 14.97
N GLY A 19 -16.78 -5.57 15.72
CA GLY A 19 -17.01 -7.00 15.52
C GLY A 19 -18.49 -7.41 15.64
N VAL A 20 -19.23 -6.81 16.57
CA VAL A 20 -20.67 -7.06 16.78
C VAL A 20 -21.52 -6.71 15.54
N HIS A 21 -21.05 -5.79 14.69
CA HIS A 21 -21.70 -5.42 13.43
C HIS A 21 -21.15 -6.21 12.25
N TYR A 22 -19.84 -6.47 12.26
CA TYR A 22 -19.15 -7.17 11.18
C TYR A 22 -19.55 -8.63 11.07
N TYR A 23 -19.64 -9.33 12.19
CA TYR A 23 -19.97 -10.76 12.23
C TYR A 23 -21.31 -11.11 11.56
N PRO A 24 -22.44 -10.46 11.89
CA PRO A 24 -23.71 -10.73 11.20
C PRO A 24 -23.69 -10.27 9.73
N SER A 25 -22.93 -9.22 9.39
CA SER A 25 -22.75 -8.77 8.00
C SER A 25 -22.10 -9.85 7.14
N ILE A 26 -21.03 -10.48 7.64
CA ILE A 26 -20.35 -11.58 6.94
C ILE A 26 -21.22 -12.83 6.88
N ALA A 27 -21.91 -13.19 7.97
CA ALA A 27 -22.84 -14.31 7.97
C ALA A 27 -23.95 -14.12 6.92
N ARG A 28 -24.47 -12.89 6.79
CA ARG A 28 -25.46 -12.54 5.77
C ARG A 28 -24.88 -12.58 4.36
N ALA A 29 -23.63 -12.14 4.17
CA ALA A 29 -22.94 -12.19 2.89
C ALA A 29 -22.76 -13.63 2.39
N HIS A 30 -22.34 -14.55 3.28
CA HIS A 30 -22.30 -15.99 2.97
C HIS A 30 -23.69 -16.56 2.67
N GLN A 31 -24.69 -16.25 3.48
CA GLN A 31 -26.08 -16.74 3.27
C GLN A 31 -26.64 -16.31 1.92
N ARG A 32 -26.20 -15.16 1.40
CA ARG A 32 -26.65 -14.61 0.12
C ARG A 32 -25.69 -14.89 -1.03
N GLU A 33 -24.59 -15.59 -0.76
CA GLU A 33 -23.52 -15.84 -1.73
C GLU A 33 -23.03 -14.53 -2.39
N GLN A 34 -22.68 -13.54 -1.57
CA GLN A 34 -22.24 -12.21 -2.01
C GLN A 34 -20.77 -11.96 -1.65
N CYS A 35 -19.95 -11.59 -2.63
CA CYS A 35 -18.60 -11.07 -2.40
C CYS A 35 -18.67 -9.61 -1.93
N SER A 36 -18.94 -9.39 -0.64
CA SER A 36 -19.17 -8.04 -0.09
C SER A 36 -17.90 -7.28 0.27
N ASN A 37 -16.75 -7.94 0.38
CA ASN A 37 -15.47 -7.29 0.60
C ASN A 37 -14.31 -8.15 0.06
N PHE A 38 -13.15 -7.52 -0.12
CA PHE A 38 -11.93 -8.19 -0.59
C PHE A 38 -11.09 -8.78 0.56
N LYS A 39 -11.36 -8.42 1.81
CA LYS A 39 -10.54 -8.76 2.97
C LYS A 39 -10.78 -10.18 3.48
N ASP A 40 -11.98 -10.70 3.29
CA ASP A 40 -12.34 -12.07 3.65
C ASP A 40 -12.29 -12.97 2.41
N ALA A 41 -11.26 -13.82 2.37
CA ALA A 41 -11.06 -14.89 1.40
C ALA A 41 -12.35 -15.68 1.08
N GLY A 42 -13.08 -16.06 2.14
CA GLY A 42 -14.30 -16.86 2.02
C GLY A 42 -15.43 -16.21 1.22
N LEU A 43 -15.41 -14.89 1.02
CA LEU A 43 -16.40 -14.18 0.23
C LEU A 43 -16.01 -14.04 -1.25
N GLN A 44 -14.72 -14.10 -1.57
CA GLN A 44 -14.20 -13.88 -2.93
C GLN A 44 -14.57 -15.00 -3.90
N VAL A 45 -14.99 -16.16 -3.40
CA VAL A 45 -15.47 -17.28 -4.23
C VAL A 45 -16.79 -16.95 -4.91
N TYR A 46 -17.61 -16.08 -4.31
CA TYR A 46 -18.93 -15.75 -4.82
C TYR A 46 -18.87 -14.73 -5.96
N GLY A 47 -19.51 -15.04 -7.09
CA GLY A 47 -19.61 -14.12 -8.22
C GLY A 47 -18.33 -13.94 -9.05
N ARG A 48 -17.24 -14.67 -8.75
CA ARG A 48 -15.94 -14.56 -9.43
C ARG A 48 -15.98 -14.73 -10.96
N ASN A 49 -16.96 -15.48 -11.46
CA ASN A 49 -17.14 -15.78 -12.89
C ASN A 49 -18.38 -15.10 -13.49
N SER A 50 -19.05 -14.19 -12.77
CA SER A 50 -20.27 -13.53 -13.24
C SER A 50 -19.97 -12.12 -13.73
N PRO A 51 -20.02 -11.84 -15.05
CA PRO A 51 -19.74 -10.51 -15.60
C PRO A 51 -20.67 -9.42 -15.06
N LEU A 52 -21.94 -9.76 -14.80
CA LEU A 52 -22.91 -8.82 -14.22
C LEU A 52 -22.57 -8.48 -12.77
N PHE A 53 -22.16 -9.47 -11.99
CA PHE A 53 -21.75 -9.27 -10.59
C PHE A 53 -20.48 -8.43 -10.53
N LEU A 54 -19.47 -8.76 -11.36
CA LEU A 54 -18.23 -7.99 -11.47
C LEU A 54 -18.53 -6.54 -11.83
N LYS A 55 -19.34 -6.28 -12.87
CA LYS A 55 -19.73 -4.91 -13.26
C LYS A 55 -20.46 -4.15 -12.14
N SER A 56 -21.35 -4.83 -11.42
CA SER A 56 -22.09 -4.21 -10.32
C SER A 56 -21.19 -3.91 -9.12
N ARG A 57 -20.30 -4.85 -8.77
CA ARG A 57 -19.28 -4.67 -7.74
C ARG A 57 -18.36 -3.51 -8.10
N ASP A 58 -17.80 -3.50 -9.31
CA ASP A 58 -16.88 -2.46 -9.76
C ASP A 58 -17.57 -1.08 -9.75
N ALA A 59 -18.87 -1.00 -10.07
CA ALA A 59 -19.65 0.24 -9.94
C ALA A 59 -19.85 0.68 -8.48
N VAL A 60 -20.08 -0.25 -7.56
CA VAL A 60 -20.20 0.04 -6.11
C VAL A 60 -18.85 0.43 -5.52
N ASP A 61 -17.78 -0.28 -5.87
CA ASP A 61 -16.40 0.05 -5.46
C ASP A 61 -16.02 1.44 -5.96
N ALA A 62 -16.27 1.75 -7.24
CA ALA A 62 -16.05 3.08 -7.79
C ALA A 62 -16.89 4.15 -7.08
N THR A 63 -18.12 3.84 -6.66
CA THR A 63 -18.95 4.78 -5.89
C THR A 63 -18.35 5.02 -4.51
N PHE A 64 -17.95 3.96 -3.80
CA PHE A 64 -17.31 4.03 -2.49
C PHE A 64 -16.00 4.82 -2.53
N ASP A 65 -15.18 4.56 -3.53
CA ASP A 65 -13.91 5.21 -3.79
C ASP A 65 -14.03 6.72 -3.99
N ASN A 66 -15.17 7.17 -4.53
CA ASN A 66 -15.47 8.58 -4.76
C ASN A 66 -16.23 9.25 -3.60
N LEU A 67 -16.53 8.52 -2.51
CA LEU A 67 -17.11 9.14 -1.33
C LEU A 67 -16.10 10.10 -0.69
N PRO A 68 -16.56 11.24 -0.14
CA PRO A 68 -15.68 12.08 0.66
C PRO A 68 -15.16 11.26 1.85
N PRO A 69 -13.85 11.34 2.16
CA PRO A 69 -13.31 10.61 3.28
C PRO A 69 -14.05 10.98 4.59
N PRO A 70 -14.23 10.02 5.51
CA PRO A 70 -14.99 10.24 6.73
C PRO A 70 -14.30 11.33 7.56
N LYS A 71 -15.07 12.38 7.91
CA LYS A 71 -14.61 13.42 8.82
C LYS A 71 -14.31 12.79 10.19
N PRO A 72 -13.09 12.94 10.74
CA PRO A 72 -12.75 12.34 12.04
C PRO A 72 -13.69 12.84 13.14
N THR A 73 -14.35 11.94 13.85
CA THR A 73 -15.33 12.29 14.90
C THR A 73 -14.65 12.66 16.22
N LYS A 74 -13.35 12.36 16.39
CA LYS A 74 -12.59 12.70 17.59
C LYS A 74 -11.81 13.99 17.36
N GLN A 75 -12.30 15.08 17.94
CA GLN A 75 -11.51 16.29 18.12
C GLN A 75 -10.30 15.97 19.01
N VAL A 76 -9.10 16.34 18.55
CA VAL A 76 -7.89 16.32 19.36
C VAL A 76 -8.13 17.27 20.52
N ARG A 77 -8.40 16.74 21.72
CA ARG A 77 -8.47 17.56 22.94
C ARG A 77 -7.07 18.13 23.18
N THR A 78 -6.92 19.42 22.94
CA THR A 78 -5.80 20.23 23.43
C THR A 78 -5.81 20.16 24.95
N GLN A 79 -4.94 19.35 25.55
CA GLN A 79 -4.54 19.54 26.94
C GLN A 79 -3.07 19.89 26.98
N ALA A 80 -2.81 21.02 27.64
CA ALA A 80 -1.51 21.61 27.84
C ALA A 80 -0.53 20.59 28.45
N ALA A 81 0.73 20.74 28.05
CA ALA A 81 1.87 19.95 28.46
C ALA A 81 1.85 19.56 29.94
N THR A 82 1.64 18.26 30.20
CA THR A 82 2.33 17.47 31.23
C THR A 82 1.78 16.04 31.16
N SER A 83 2.67 15.05 31.31
CA SER A 83 2.42 13.61 31.48
C SER A 83 2.52 12.72 30.23
N TYR A 84 3.38 11.71 30.36
CA TYR A 84 3.71 10.56 29.49
C TYR A 84 2.50 9.68 29.07
N SER A 85 1.47 10.27 28.47
CA SER A 85 0.36 9.51 27.89
C SER A 85 0.52 9.40 26.37
N ARG A 86 0.70 8.16 25.89
CA ARG A 86 0.74 7.81 24.46
C ARG A 86 -0.62 8.10 23.82
N GLY A 87 -0.81 9.34 23.34
CA GLY A 87 -1.95 9.72 22.52
C GLY A 87 -1.92 8.97 21.19
N VAL A 88 -3.01 8.24 20.89
CA VAL A 88 -3.21 7.62 19.59
C VAL A 88 -3.76 8.70 18.65
N ASN A 89 -2.89 9.26 17.81
CA ASN A 89 -3.26 10.24 16.80
C ASN A 89 -3.90 9.55 15.59
N TYR A 90 -5.15 9.94 15.29
CA TYR A 90 -5.90 9.45 14.13
C TYR A 90 -5.41 10.19 12.87
N GLN A 91 -4.86 9.44 11.92
CA GLN A 91 -4.49 9.96 10.61
C GLN A 91 -5.76 10.28 9.81
N HIS A 92 -5.79 11.45 9.17
CA HIS A 92 -6.88 11.81 8.26
C HIS A 92 -6.73 10.99 6.98
N VAL A 93 -7.77 10.25 6.61
CA VAL A 93 -7.79 9.53 5.33
C VAL A 93 -8.08 10.57 4.25
N HIS A 94 -7.20 10.69 3.26
CA HIS A 94 -7.34 11.71 2.21
C HIS A 94 -8.28 11.28 1.08
N SER A 95 -8.50 9.97 0.93
CA SER A 95 -9.42 9.41 -0.07
C SER A 95 -9.92 8.03 0.37
N MET A 96 -11.17 7.71 0.03
CA MET A 96 -11.77 6.41 0.32
C MET A 96 -11.09 5.25 -0.44
N GLN A 97 -10.45 5.54 -1.57
CA GLN A 97 -9.64 4.57 -2.35
C GLN A 97 -8.47 3.97 -1.55
N GLN A 98 -7.96 4.68 -0.54
CA GLN A 98 -6.88 4.19 0.33
C GLN A 98 -7.29 2.94 1.12
N TYR A 99 -8.60 2.74 1.34
CA TYR A 99 -9.15 1.54 1.97
C TYR A 99 -9.19 0.33 1.02
N ASN A 100 -9.28 0.56 -0.29
CA ASN A 100 -9.38 -0.47 -1.31
C ASN A 100 -8.03 -0.90 -1.93
N MET A 101 -6.93 -0.26 -1.53
CA MET A 101 -5.59 -0.61 -2.02
C MET A 101 -4.98 -1.78 -1.23
N ARG A 102 -4.83 -2.94 -1.90
CA ARG A 102 -4.18 -4.15 -1.35
C ARG A 102 -2.65 -4.04 -1.28
N SER A 103 -2.06 -3.18 -2.10
CA SER A 103 -0.62 -2.94 -2.17
C SER A 103 -0.25 -1.56 -1.60
N GLY A 104 1.02 -1.41 -1.21
CA GLY A 104 1.58 -0.11 -0.89
C GLY A 104 1.76 0.77 -2.14
N PRO A 105 2.22 2.00 -1.98
CA PRO A 105 2.53 2.91 -3.08
C PRO A 105 3.72 2.40 -3.90
N CYS A 106 3.52 2.13 -5.19
CA CYS A 106 4.52 1.51 -6.06
C CYS A 106 4.47 2.03 -7.52
N MET A 107 5.51 1.70 -8.31
CA MET A 107 5.69 2.02 -9.73
C MET A 107 5.74 0.74 -10.58
N THR A 108 5.51 0.82 -11.89
CA THR A 108 5.58 -0.34 -12.77
C THR A 108 7.01 -0.62 -13.27
N GLY A 109 7.28 -1.86 -13.69
CA GLY A 109 8.63 -2.32 -14.06
C GLY A 109 9.21 -1.65 -15.31
N GLU A 110 8.35 -1.24 -16.24
CA GLU A 110 8.73 -0.62 -17.51
C GLU A 110 9.15 0.85 -17.40
N SER A 111 8.81 1.53 -16.31
CA SER A 111 9.16 2.96 -16.14
C SER A 111 10.69 3.11 -16.06
N PRO A 112 11.30 4.08 -16.76
CA PRO A 112 12.76 4.25 -16.75
C PRO A 112 13.23 4.98 -15.49
N VAL A 113 14.29 4.48 -14.85
CA VAL A 113 14.96 5.05 -13.68
C VAL A 113 16.26 5.71 -14.14
N MET A 114 16.45 6.98 -13.77
CA MET A 114 17.68 7.71 -14.02
C MET A 114 18.78 7.26 -13.05
N LEU A 115 19.95 6.90 -13.58
CA LEU A 115 21.14 6.58 -12.81
C LEU A 115 21.99 7.82 -12.57
N ALA A 116 22.87 7.75 -11.57
CA ALA A 116 23.74 8.87 -11.20
C ALA A 116 24.75 9.28 -12.30
N ASP A 117 25.02 8.40 -13.27
CA ASP A 117 25.87 8.67 -14.43
C ASP A 117 25.11 9.29 -15.62
N GLY A 118 23.79 9.54 -15.45
CA GLY A 118 22.91 10.10 -16.48
C GLY A 118 22.35 9.07 -17.47
N THR A 119 22.69 7.78 -17.32
CA THR A 119 22.05 6.71 -18.09
C THR A 119 20.71 6.30 -17.47
N GLN A 120 19.92 5.51 -18.20
CA GLN A 120 18.61 5.03 -17.72
C GLN A 120 18.52 3.51 -17.83
N ILE A 121 17.91 2.90 -16.82
CA ILE A 121 17.53 1.49 -16.82
C ILE A 121 16.04 1.34 -16.48
N ARG A 122 15.45 0.20 -16.78
CA ARG A 122 14.07 -0.08 -16.37
C ARG A 122 13.97 -0.23 -14.85
N THR A 123 12.82 0.12 -14.28
CA THR A 123 12.51 -0.04 -12.85
C THR A 123 12.69 -1.49 -12.39
N ASP A 124 12.33 -2.47 -13.24
CA ASP A 124 12.49 -3.90 -12.93
C ASP A 124 13.93 -4.43 -12.99
N ALA A 125 14.89 -3.63 -13.50
CA ALA A 125 16.31 -3.95 -13.56
C ALA A 125 17.11 -3.35 -12.39
N VAL A 126 16.50 -2.48 -11.58
CA VAL A 126 17.14 -1.90 -10.39
C VAL A 126 17.40 -2.98 -9.35
N LYS A 127 18.56 -2.92 -8.70
CA LYS A 127 19.00 -3.87 -7.67
C LYS A 127 19.62 -3.13 -6.49
N ARG A 128 19.85 -3.84 -5.38
CA ARG A 128 20.68 -3.35 -4.28
C ARG A 128 22.03 -2.89 -4.84
N GLY A 129 22.52 -1.75 -4.36
CA GLY A 129 23.79 -1.17 -4.79
C GLY A 129 23.70 -0.33 -6.07
N THR A 130 22.58 -0.34 -6.81
CA THR A 130 22.36 0.60 -7.92
C THR A 130 22.43 2.03 -7.39
N ILE A 131 23.19 2.88 -8.06
CA ILE A 131 23.34 4.30 -7.73
C ILE A 131 22.43 5.11 -8.65
N VAL A 132 21.39 5.69 -8.07
CA VAL A 132 20.30 6.36 -8.77
C VAL A 132 20.40 7.88 -8.61
N ASP A 133 19.92 8.59 -9.61
CA ASP A 133 19.74 10.04 -9.52
C ASP A 133 18.59 10.37 -8.54
N SER A 134 18.80 11.40 -7.73
CA SER A 134 17.80 11.92 -6.80
C SER A 134 17.83 13.45 -6.73
N PRO A 135 16.73 14.09 -6.31
CA PRO A 135 16.68 15.56 -6.16
C PRO A 135 17.76 16.16 -5.24
N ARG A 136 18.31 15.35 -4.32
CA ARG A 136 19.33 15.79 -3.35
C ARG A 136 20.72 15.20 -3.66
N GLY A 137 20.93 14.77 -4.91
CA GLY A 137 22.17 14.17 -5.39
C GLY A 137 22.13 12.63 -5.43
N PRO A 138 23.18 11.96 -5.93
CA PRO A 138 23.18 10.50 -6.08
C PRO A 138 22.88 9.73 -4.80
N ARG A 139 22.07 8.67 -4.90
CA ARG A 139 21.71 7.79 -3.77
C ARG A 139 21.88 6.33 -4.15
N THR A 140 22.24 5.50 -3.17
CA THR A 140 22.41 4.06 -3.37
C THR A 140 21.16 3.32 -2.90
N VAL A 141 20.65 2.39 -3.73
CA VAL A 141 19.52 1.52 -3.38
C VAL A 141 19.95 0.50 -2.32
N ALA A 142 19.26 0.48 -1.19
CA ALA A 142 19.48 -0.48 -0.11
C ALA A 142 18.66 -1.77 -0.30
N ALA A 143 17.45 -1.67 -0.84
CA ALA A 143 16.60 -2.80 -1.19
C ALA A 143 15.55 -2.43 -2.23
N VAL A 144 15.13 -3.43 -3.00
CA VAL A 144 14.00 -3.34 -3.94
C VAL A 144 12.85 -4.17 -3.40
N ILE A 145 11.65 -3.61 -3.33
CA ILE A 145 10.45 -4.30 -2.91
C ILE A 145 9.64 -4.57 -4.17
N LYS A 146 9.53 -5.85 -4.56
CA LYS A 146 8.76 -6.31 -5.72
C LYS A 146 7.46 -6.94 -5.26
N THR A 147 6.34 -6.43 -5.75
CA THR A 147 5.00 -7.01 -5.53
C THR A 147 4.44 -7.53 -6.85
N PRO A 148 4.49 -8.84 -7.10
CA PRO A 148 3.87 -9.45 -8.28
C PRO A 148 2.36 -9.24 -8.28
N LEU A 149 1.80 -9.02 -9.47
CA LEU A 149 0.37 -8.82 -9.67
C LEU A 149 -0.17 -9.82 -10.68
N SER A 150 -1.41 -10.27 -10.47
CA SER A 150 -2.12 -11.20 -11.35
C SER A 150 -3.48 -10.64 -11.81
N TYR A 151 -3.75 -9.38 -11.51
CA TYR A 151 -5.00 -8.69 -11.75
C TYR A 151 -4.72 -7.25 -12.21
N PRO A 152 -5.66 -6.62 -12.96
CA PRO A 152 -5.49 -5.23 -13.36
C PRO A 152 -5.50 -4.31 -12.14
N VAL A 153 -4.65 -3.29 -12.15
CA VAL A 153 -4.55 -2.29 -11.09
C VAL A 153 -4.77 -0.90 -11.68
N ALA A 154 -5.31 0.02 -10.88
CA ALA A 154 -5.38 1.42 -11.26
C ALA A 154 -3.95 1.99 -11.33
N LEU A 155 -3.65 2.68 -12.43
CA LEU A 155 -2.34 3.28 -12.71
C LEU A 155 -2.54 4.67 -13.30
N CYS A 156 -1.65 5.58 -12.95
CA CYS A 156 -1.50 6.91 -13.52
C CYS A 156 -0.30 6.90 -14.47
N THR A 157 -0.44 7.55 -15.62
CA THR A 157 0.65 7.71 -16.59
C THR A 157 1.03 9.18 -16.69
N LEU A 158 2.26 9.52 -16.33
CA LEU A 158 2.84 10.85 -16.47
C LEU A 158 4.09 10.76 -17.34
N GLY A 159 3.95 11.08 -18.64
CA GLY A 159 5.03 10.85 -19.61
C GLY A 159 5.40 9.37 -19.68
N GLU A 160 6.66 9.04 -19.34
CA GLU A 160 7.18 7.66 -19.31
C GLU A 160 7.02 6.98 -17.94
N LEU A 161 6.52 7.69 -16.92
CA LEU A 161 6.23 7.12 -15.61
C LEU A 161 4.83 6.47 -15.61
N ARG A 162 4.76 5.17 -15.31
CA ARG A 162 3.53 4.48 -14.88
C ARG A 162 3.62 4.14 -13.40
N ILE A 163 2.63 4.60 -12.65
CA ILE A 163 2.68 4.61 -11.19
C ILE A 163 1.31 4.40 -10.57
N THR A 164 1.27 3.84 -9.37
CA THR A 164 0.01 3.72 -8.63
C THR A 164 -0.53 5.10 -8.20
N PRO A 165 -1.86 5.30 -8.12
CA PRO A 165 -2.46 6.62 -7.92
C PRO A 165 -2.06 7.32 -6.63
N TRP A 166 -1.65 6.55 -5.61
CA TRP A 166 -1.40 7.01 -4.25
C TRP A 166 0.09 6.98 -3.87
N HIS A 167 0.99 6.87 -4.83
CA HIS A 167 2.43 6.98 -4.59
C HIS A 167 2.87 8.43 -4.78
N PRO A 168 3.31 9.16 -3.73
CA PRO A 168 3.67 10.57 -3.83
C PRO A 168 4.75 10.87 -4.87
N ILE A 169 4.48 11.88 -5.70
CA ILE A 169 5.40 12.40 -6.71
C ILE A 169 5.62 13.89 -6.52
N MET A 170 6.81 14.39 -6.90
CA MET A 170 7.05 15.82 -7.03
C MET A 170 6.45 16.31 -8.34
N HIS A 171 5.46 17.19 -8.26
CA HIS A 171 4.80 17.78 -9.42
C HIS A 171 4.61 19.28 -9.19
N GLU A 172 5.12 20.10 -10.11
CA GLU A 172 5.07 21.58 -10.03
C GLU A 172 5.63 22.15 -8.70
N GLY A 173 6.69 21.55 -8.17
CA GLY A 173 7.35 22.01 -6.95
C GLY A 173 6.66 21.59 -5.63
N ALA A 174 5.62 20.75 -5.69
CA ALA A 174 4.97 20.20 -4.52
C ALA A 174 4.81 18.67 -4.60
N TRP A 175 4.84 18.00 -3.46
CA TRP A 175 4.50 16.59 -3.37
C TRP A 175 2.98 16.40 -3.50
N LYS A 176 2.55 15.62 -4.49
CA LYS A 176 1.13 15.34 -4.79
C LYS A 176 0.92 13.84 -5.03
N PHE A 177 -0.31 13.37 -4.92
CA PHE A 177 -0.66 12.04 -5.43
C PHE A 177 -0.91 12.11 -6.95
N PRO A 178 -0.44 11.12 -7.73
CA PRO A 178 -0.73 11.04 -9.16
C PRO A 178 -2.22 11.12 -9.49
N ALA A 179 -3.09 10.58 -8.63
CA ALA A 179 -4.55 10.65 -8.77
C ALA A 179 -5.10 12.09 -8.82
N ASP A 180 -4.42 13.04 -8.18
CA ASP A 180 -4.81 14.45 -8.14
C ASP A 180 -4.33 15.21 -9.38
N VAL A 181 -3.47 14.59 -10.21
CA VAL A 181 -2.85 15.21 -11.39
C VAL A 181 -3.41 14.62 -12.68
N VAL A 182 -3.65 13.31 -12.72
CA VAL A 182 -4.13 12.60 -13.90
C VAL A 182 -5.14 11.52 -13.52
N GLN A 183 -6.15 11.32 -14.36
CA GLN A 183 -7.17 10.29 -14.17
C GLN A 183 -6.53 8.89 -14.17
N PRO A 184 -6.69 8.09 -13.09
CA PRO A 184 -6.23 6.71 -13.08
C PRO A 184 -6.94 5.85 -14.12
N GLN A 185 -6.21 4.92 -14.74
CA GLN A 185 -6.73 3.93 -15.66
C GLN A 185 -6.34 2.52 -15.20
N TYR A 186 -7.27 1.57 -15.31
CA TYR A 186 -6.98 0.18 -15.01
C TYR A 186 -6.13 -0.44 -16.11
N GLY A 187 -5.03 -1.08 -15.74
CA GLY A 187 -4.16 -1.76 -16.67
C GLY A 187 -3.46 -2.96 -16.04
N PHE A 188 -2.95 -3.84 -16.91
CA PHE A 188 -2.11 -4.95 -16.49
C PHE A 188 -0.65 -4.51 -16.36
N THR A 189 0.05 -5.14 -15.42
CA THR A 189 1.50 -5.09 -15.21
C THR A 189 1.89 -6.34 -14.42
N ASP A 190 3.07 -6.91 -14.67
CA ASP A 190 3.52 -8.15 -14.04
C ASP A 190 3.82 -7.97 -12.55
N ALA A 191 4.32 -6.79 -12.20
CA ALA A 191 4.65 -6.41 -10.84
C ALA A 191 4.66 -4.89 -10.70
N ILE A 192 4.61 -4.47 -9.44
CA ILE A 192 4.88 -3.11 -9.02
C ILE A 192 6.06 -3.12 -8.03
N TYR A 193 6.79 -2.01 -8.02
CA TYR A 193 8.08 -1.87 -7.37
C TYR A 193 8.08 -0.65 -6.46
N SER A 194 8.69 -0.78 -5.29
CA SER A 194 9.07 0.34 -4.43
C SER A 194 10.51 0.16 -3.99
N PHE A 195 11.13 1.22 -3.50
CA PHE A 195 12.55 1.22 -3.14
C PHE A 195 12.76 1.67 -1.70
N LEU A 196 13.82 1.14 -1.11
CA LEU A 196 14.43 1.67 0.10
C LEU A 196 15.84 2.12 -0.30
N LEU A 197 16.13 3.41 -0.20
CA LEU A 197 17.49 3.93 -0.38
C LEU A 197 18.30 3.72 0.90
N GLN A 198 19.61 3.93 0.84
CA GLN A 198 20.42 4.00 2.06
C GLN A 198 19.89 5.09 3.02
N PRO A 199 20.23 5.06 4.32
CA PRO A 199 19.76 6.07 5.27
C PRO A 199 20.21 7.48 4.89
N SER A 200 19.37 8.47 5.17
CA SER A 200 19.66 9.90 5.11
C SER A 200 18.82 10.61 6.16
N ALA A 201 19.38 11.67 6.76
CA ALA A 201 18.62 12.57 7.63
C ALA A 201 17.75 13.56 6.84
N ASP A 202 18.08 13.81 5.56
CA ASP A 202 17.28 14.64 4.66
C ASP A 202 16.15 13.78 4.03
N ALA A 203 14.90 14.15 4.30
CA ALA A 203 13.72 13.46 3.79
C ALA A 203 13.60 13.53 2.27
N ASP A 204 14.02 14.64 1.65
CA ASP A 204 13.97 14.81 0.19
C ASP A 204 15.05 13.99 -0.52
N ALA A 205 16.05 13.49 0.21
CA ALA A 205 17.04 12.54 -0.32
C ALA A 205 16.50 11.10 -0.41
N HIS A 206 15.27 10.86 0.03
CA HIS A 206 14.54 9.61 -0.14
C HIS A 206 13.54 9.71 -1.28
N ALA A 207 14.07 10.00 -2.47
CA ALA A 207 13.33 10.05 -3.71
C ALA A 207 14.21 9.56 -4.86
N MET A 208 13.59 9.14 -5.96
CA MET A 208 14.27 8.68 -7.17
C MET A 208 13.67 9.36 -8.38
N ASN A 209 14.50 9.70 -9.36
CA ASN A 209 14.03 10.22 -10.64
C ASN A 209 13.62 9.07 -11.57
N ILE A 210 12.32 8.95 -11.85
CA ILE A 210 11.71 7.86 -12.62
C ILE A 210 10.76 8.45 -13.67
N GLY A 211 10.99 8.17 -14.95
CA GLY A 211 10.21 8.76 -16.06
C GLY A 211 10.32 10.29 -16.10
N GLY A 212 11.41 10.87 -15.59
CA GLY A 212 11.60 12.32 -15.47
C GLY A 212 10.89 12.97 -14.27
N VAL A 213 10.29 12.18 -13.38
CA VAL A 213 9.54 12.65 -12.21
C VAL A 213 10.16 12.11 -10.92
N ALA A 214 10.35 12.97 -9.92
CA ALA A 214 10.83 12.51 -8.62
C ALA A 214 9.71 11.78 -7.87
N CYS A 215 9.94 10.50 -7.57
CA CYS A 215 9.03 9.61 -6.85
C CYS A 215 9.61 9.31 -5.46
N VAL A 216 8.80 9.35 -4.41
CA VAL A 216 9.26 9.11 -3.04
C VAL A 216 9.69 7.65 -2.82
N THR A 217 10.74 7.42 -2.04
CA THR A 217 11.10 6.07 -1.60
C THR A 217 10.65 5.83 -0.16
N TYR A 218 10.57 4.57 0.26
CA TYR A 218 10.28 4.26 1.66
C TYR A 218 11.41 4.73 2.57
N GLY A 219 11.09 4.90 3.86
CA GLY A 219 12.05 5.27 4.90
C GLY A 219 12.45 6.75 4.91
N HIS A 220 11.65 7.63 4.31
CA HIS A 220 11.94 9.05 4.13
C HIS A 220 11.94 9.91 5.41
N GLY A 221 11.61 9.35 6.58
CA GLY A 221 11.65 10.03 7.87
C GLY A 221 10.39 10.81 8.25
N ILE A 222 9.46 11.04 7.32
CA ILE A 222 8.21 11.80 7.59
C ILE A 222 7.13 10.82 8.05
N VAL A 223 7.02 10.65 9.37
CA VAL A 223 6.14 9.65 9.99
C VAL A 223 4.78 10.19 10.46
N PHE A 224 4.63 11.52 10.52
CA PHE A 224 3.39 12.22 10.81
C PHE A 224 3.44 13.63 10.22
N ASN A 225 2.27 14.23 10.02
CA ASN A 225 2.14 15.66 9.72
C ASN A 225 2.08 16.46 11.03
N GLU A 226 2.75 17.59 11.07
CA GLU A 226 2.57 18.57 12.15
C GLU A 226 1.23 19.30 12.01
N VAL A 227 0.80 19.97 13.09
CA VAL A 227 -0.50 20.64 13.12
C VAL A 227 -0.49 21.81 12.13
N GLY A 228 -1.36 21.75 11.13
CA GLY A 228 -1.47 22.78 10.09
C GLY A 228 -0.63 22.50 8.84
N GLU A 229 0.14 21.41 8.83
CA GLU A 229 0.89 20.95 7.67
C GLU A 229 0.20 19.76 7.00
N THR A 230 0.42 19.59 5.71
CA THR A 230 -0.08 18.44 4.95
C THR A 230 0.98 18.02 3.94
N ASP A 231 1.90 17.16 4.38
CA ASP A 231 2.78 16.43 3.49
C ASP A 231 2.12 15.09 3.15
N VAL A 232 1.86 14.86 1.86
CA VAL A 232 1.25 13.63 1.34
C VAL A 232 2.12 12.39 1.54
N ARG A 233 3.42 12.58 1.82
CA ARG A 233 4.35 11.48 2.14
C ARG A 233 4.18 11.00 3.57
N ALA A 234 3.60 11.80 4.47
CA ALA A 234 3.56 11.49 5.88
C ALA A 234 2.86 10.16 6.16
N HIS A 235 3.61 9.18 6.68
CA HIS A 235 3.07 7.86 6.96
C HIS A 235 3.86 7.14 8.06
N SER A 236 3.18 6.71 9.12
CA SER A 236 3.81 6.18 10.35
C SER A 236 4.63 4.89 10.17
N PHE A 237 4.28 4.11 9.14
CA PHE A 237 5.03 2.93 8.70
C PHE A 237 6.00 3.24 7.54
N PHE A 238 5.49 3.60 6.35
CA PHE A 238 6.31 3.89 5.16
C PHE A 238 7.36 4.99 5.34
N GLY A 239 7.11 5.99 6.19
CA GLY A 239 8.10 7.03 6.50
C GLY A 239 9.16 6.59 7.51
N SER A 240 8.95 5.52 8.27
CA SER A 240 9.92 5.06 9.28
C SER A 240 10.95 4.14 8.65
N TYR A 241 12.20 4.61 8.56
CA TYR A 241 13.29 3.83 7.99
C TYR A 241 13.50 2.49 8.73
N ASP A 242 13.52 2.51 10.06
CA ASP A 242 13.76 1.31 10.87
C ASP A 242 12.66 0.26 10.70
N LYS A 243 11.39 0.69 10.69
CA LYS A 243 10.26 -0.22 10.47
C LYS A 243 10.28 -0.81 9.07
N MET A 244 10.59 0.02 8.07
CA MET A 244 10.69 -0.43 6.68
C MET A 244 11.85 -1.40 6.48
N LEU A 245 13.04 -1.10 7.02
CA LEU A 245 14.18 -1.99 6.97
C LEU A 245 13.86 -3.33 7.65
N ALA A 246 13.27 -3.31 8.85
CA ALA A 246 12.90 -4.52 9.57
C ALA A 246 11.87 -5.36 8.79
N ALA A 247 10.86 -4.71 8.20
CA ALA A 247 9.82 -5.39 7.43
C ALA A 247 10.33 -5.92 6.08
N VAL A 248 11.21 -5.19 5.40
CA VAL A 248 11.80 -5.64 4.13
C VAL A 248 12.82 -6.75 4.40
N ALA A 249 13.54 -6.70 5.51
CA ALA A 249 14.51 -7.72 5.89
C ALA A 249 13.91 -9.10 6.20
N SER A 250 12.60 -9.16 6.47
CA SER A 250 11.87 -10.42 6.66
C SER A 250 11.29 -11.00 5.37
N LEU A 251 11.35 -10.27 4.25
CA LEU A 251 10.85 -10.73 2.97
C LEU A 251 11.86 -11.66 2.26
N PRO A 252 11.38 -12.72 1.57
CA PRO A 252 12.23 -13.54 0.71
C PRO A 252 12.95 -12.71 -0.35
N GLY A 253 14.21 -13.03 -0.66
CA GLY A 253 15.02 -12.30 -1.65
C GLY A 253 15.73 -11.05 -1.13
N PHE A 254 15.42 -10.57 0.08
CA PHE A 254 16.15 -9.42 0.65
C PHE A 254 17.64 -9.73 0.86
N ARG A 255 17.97 -10.93 1.33
CA ARG A 255 19.36 -11.33 1.67
C ARG A 255 20.17 -11.77 0.46
N ASP A 256 19.54 -11.88 -0.71
CA ASP A 256 20.22 -12.24 -1.94
C ASP A 256 21.08 -11.06 -2.40
N GLU A 257 22.06 -11.35 -3.25
CA GLU A 257 23.01 -10.34 -3.76
C GLU A 257 22.28 -9.15 -4.42
N ASP A 258 21.25 -9.45 -5.21
CA ASP A 258 20.43 -8.46 -5.91
C ASP A 258 19.52 -7.64 -4.97
N GLY A 259 19.25 -8.12 -3.75
CA GLY A 259 18.41 -7.46 -2.76
C GLY A 259 16.96 -7.16 -3.20
N VAL A 260 16.39 -8.01 -4.06
CA VAL A 260 15.02 -7.90 -4.57
C VAL A 260 14.05 -8.71 -3.69
N ALA A 261 13.48 -8.03 -2.71
CA ALA A 261 12.55 -8.56 -1.73
C ALA A 261 11.15 -8.81 -2.33
N GLN A 262 10.64 -10.04 -2.22
CA GLN A 262 9.35 -10.47 -2.74
C GLN A 262 8.22 -10.20 -1.73
N CYS A 263 7.35 -9.25 -2.06
CA CYS A 263 6.24 -8.80 -1.22
C CYS A 263 4.89 -9.27 -1.78
N GLY A 264 4.04 -9.82 -0.92
CA GLY A 264 2.66 -10.20 -1.24
C GLY A 264 1.61 -9.12 -0.96
N GLY A 265 2.00 -7.97 -0.42
CA GLY A 265 1.11 -6.87 -0.07
C GLY A 265 1.45 -6.25 1.30
N VAL A 266 0.49 -5.51 1.86
CA VAL A 266 0.65 -4.79 3.13
C VAL A 266 -0.13 -5.44 4.26
N LEU A 267 0.41 -5.39 5.48
CA LEU A 267 -0.30 -5.72 6.71
C LEU A 267 -0.95 -4.46 7.28
N ARG A 268 -2.16 -4.61 7.81
CA ARG A 268 -2.91 -3.52 8.45
C ARG A 268 -3.25 -3.87 9.89
N ASP A 269 -3.27 -2.85 10.74
CA ASP A 269 -3.66 -2.97 12.14
C ASP A 269 -5.18 -2.98 12.33
N ALA A 270 -5.64 -3.06 13.58
CA ALA A 270 -7.07 -3.03 13.93
C ALA A 270 -7.80 -1.70 13.59
N ASN A 271 -7.07 -0.68 13.15
CA ASN A 271 -7.61 0.58 12.65
C ASN A 271 -7.50 0.67 11.12
N SER A 272 -7.17 -0.42 10.43
CA SER A 272 -6.91 -0.49 8.99
C SER A 272 -5.71 0.35 8.53
N LEU A 273 -4.83 0.79 9.44
CA LEU A 273 -3.60 1.49 9.10
C LEU A 273 -2.52 0.50 8.71
N ILE A 274 -1.77 0.81 7.65
CA ILE A 274 -0.68 -0.04 7.20
C ILE A 274 0.44 -0.03 8.25
N CYS A 275 0.84 -1.22 8.69
CA CYS A 275 1.82 -1.41 9.77
C CYS A 275 2.90 -2.45 9.45
N GLY A 276 2.87 -3.06 8.27
CA GLY A 276 3.83 -4.10 7.88
C GLY A 276 3.74 -4.48 6.40
N LEU A 277 4.60 -5.41 6.01
CA LEU A 277 4.62 -6.05 4.69
C LEU A 277 4.34 -7.56 4.84
N VAL A 278 3.68 -8.14 3.85
CA VAL A 278 3.39 -9.59 3.79
C VAL A 278 4.45 -10.28 2.91
N PRO A 279 5.09 -11.37 3.36
CA PRO A 279 5.91 -12.22 2.50
C PRO A 279 5.10 -12.86 1.34
N LEU A 280 5.66 -12.88 0.13
CA LEU A 280 4.96 -13.45 -1.04
C LEU A 280 4.56 -14.93 -0.85
N GLU A 281 5.39 -15.72 -0.18
CA GLU A 281 5.12 -17.14 0.09
C GLU A 281 3.88 -17.35 0.94
N GLN A 282 3.65 -16.47 1.92
CA GLN A 282 2.46 -16.49 2.76
C GLN A 282 1.22 -16.15 1.92
N ALA A 283 1.32 -15.17 1.01
CA ALA A 283 0.25 -14.81 0.09
C ALA A 283 -0.11 -15.93 -0.91
N LYS A 284 0.87 -16.72 -1.38
CA LYS A 284 0.64 -17.88 -2.28
C LYS A 284 0.06 -19.09 -1.55
N THR A 285 0.49 -19.34 -0.32
CA THR A 285 0.02 -20.48 0.49
C THR A 285 -1.45 -20.31 0.85
N ASP A 286 -1.86 -19.08 1.19
CA ASP A 286 -3.26 -18.73 1.40
C ASP A 286 -4.09 -19.05 0.14
N HIS A 287 -3.62 -18.68 -1.05
CA HIS A 287 -4.32 -18.93 -2.31
C HIS A 287 -4.38 -20.42 -2.76
N LEU A 288 -3.33 -21.21 -2.50
CA LEU A 288 -3.28 -22.65 -2.83
C LEU A 288 -4.08 -23.52 -1.85
N SER A 289 -4.13 -23.13 -0.57
CA SER A 289 -4.93 -23.82 0.45
C SER A 289 -6.44 -23.76 0.14
N GLU A 290 -6.91 -22.65 -0.46
CA GLU A 290 -8.28 -22.50 -0.96
C GLU A 290 -8.61 -23.44 -2.12
N LYS A 291 -7.69 -23.59 -3.10
CA LYS A 291 -7.92 -24.49 -4.23
C LYS A 291 -8.05 -25.96 -3.79
N ARG A 292 -7.18 -26.42 -2.88
CA ARG A 292 -7.25 -27.79 -2.35
C ARG A 292 -8.47 -28.02 -1.46
N ALA A 293 -8.91 -27.04 -0.67
CA ALA A 293 -10.13 -27.17 0.14
C ALA A 293 -11.40 -27.27 -0.74
N MET A 294 -11.40 -26.64 -1.92
CA MET A 294 -12.50 -26.76 -2.90
C MET A 294 -12.49 -28.09 -3.66
N GLU A 295 -11.34 -28.70 -3.91
CA GLU A 295 -11.23 -30.00 -4.59
C GLU A 295 -11.60 -31.20 -3.70
N VAL A 296 -11.52 -31.06 -2.37
CA VAL A 296 -11.89 -32.12 -1.41
C VAL A 296 -13.39 -32.05 -1.04
N MET A 297 -14.11 -31.01 -1.47
CA MET A 297 -15.56 -30.85 -1.25
C MET A 297 -16.40 -31.02 -2.54
N ALA A 298 -15.79 -31.51 -3.62
CA ALA A 298 -16.46 -31.97 -4.84
C ALA A 298 -16.43 -33.51 -4.92
#